data_AF-A0A935UM71-F1
#
_entry.id   AF-A0A935UM71-F1
#
_cell.length_a   1.000
_cell.length_b   1.000
_cell.length_c   1.000
_cell.angle_alpha   90.00
_cell.angle_beta   90.00
_cell.angle_gamma   90.00
#
_symmetry.space_group_name_H-M   'P 1'
#
loop_
_entity.id
_entity.type
_entity.pdbx_description
1 polymer ?
#
loop_
_entity_poly.entity_id
_entity_poly.type
_entity_poly.pdbx_seq_one_letter_code
_entity_poly.pdbx_strand_id
1 'polypeptide(L)'
;MSSGTPNDTHPAIEAYLVAGYRNMSHAQKLERVRALTRAVQELALLDVRRRHPGAEERELALRVASRWLDPNLMVRAFGWDVGKEGY
;
A
#
# COMPACT_ATOMS: atom_id res chain seq x y z
N MET A 1 2.96 -26.93 -19.85
CA MET A 1 1.58 -26.68 -19.40
C MET A 1 1.54 -25.25 -18.87
N SER A 2 0.80 -24.34 -19.49
CA SER A 2 0.65 -22.97 -18.95
C SER A 2 -0.09 -23.03 -17.63
N SER A 3 0.53 -22.55 -16.55
CA SER A 3 -0.14 -22.26 -15.29
C SER A 3 -1.04 -21.03 -15.50
N GLY A 4 -2.20 -21.25 -16.11
CA GLY A 4 -3.20 -20.21 -16.31
C GLY A 4 -3.82 -19.86 -14.95
N THR A 5 -3.29 -18.83 -14.29
CA THR A 5 -3.97 -18.19 -13.17
C THR A 5 -5.41 -17.87 -13.60
N PRO A 6 -6.44 -18.28 -12.86
CA PRO A 6 -7.81 -17.90 -13.19
C PRO A 6 -7.91 -16.38 -13.22
N ASN A 7 -8.22 -15.81 -14.39
CA ASN A 7 -8.54 -14.41 -14.52
C ASN A 7 -10.03 -14.24 -14.17
N ASP A 8 -10.31 -13.76 -12.97
CA ASP A 8 -11.68 -13.46 -12.50
C ASP A 8 -12.30 -12.27 -13.26
N THR A 9 -11.49 -11.57 -14.04
CA THR A 9 -11.92 -10.45 -14.86
C THR A 9 -12.26 -10.95 -16.25
N HIS A 10 -13.52 -10.79 -16.64
CA HIS A 10 -13.98 -11.12 -17.98
C HIS A 10 -13.16 -10.34 -19.04
N PRO A 11 -12.72 -10.95 -20.16
CA PRO A 11 -11.82 -10.29 -21.12
C PRO A 11 -12.31 -8.94 -21.65
N ALA A 12 -13.63 -8.79 -21.82
CA ALA A 12 -14.24 -7.53 -22.23
C ALA A 12 -14.02 -6.40 -21.19
N ILE A 13 -14.01 -6.73 -19.90
CA ILE A 13 -13.77 -5.77 -18.81
C ILE A 13 -12.30 -5.40 -18.74
N GLU A 14 -11.40 -6.37 -18.92
CA GLU A 14 -9.96 -6.10 -19.03
C GLU A 14 -9.66 -5.14 -20.20
N ALA A 15 -10.24 -5.39 -21.37
CA ALA A 15 -10.11 -4.51 -22.53
C ALA A 15 -10.64 -3.10 -22.25
N TYR A 16 -11.77 -2.98 -21.56
CA TYR A 16 -12.34 -1.70 -21.14
C TYR A 16 -11.41 -0.94 -20.18
N LEU A 17 -10.86 -1.62 -19.16
CA LEU A 17 -9.92 -1.02 -18.20
C LEU A 17 -8.65 -0.53 -18.90
N VAL A 18 -8.06 -1.34 -19.78
CA VAL A 18 -6.84 -0.97 -20.53
C VAL A 18 -7.10 0.24 -21.42
N ALA A 19 -8.23 0.27 -22.14
CA ALA A 19 -8.61 1.43 -22.95
C ALA A 19 -8.80 2.69 -22.09
N GLY A 20 -9.46 2.55 -20.94
CA GLY A 20 -9.63 3.63 -19.96
C GLY A 20 -8.30 4.22 -19.51
N TYR A 21 -7.34 3.39 -19.09
CA TYR A 21 -6.01 3.85 -18.70
C TYR A 21 -5.21 4.47 -19.85
N ARG A 22 -5.33 3.96 -21.08
CA ARG A 22 -4.65 4.54 -22.25
C ARG A 22 -5.15 5.95 -22.56
N ASN A 23 -6.44 6.21 -22.35
CA ASN A 23 -7.06 7.51 -22.60
C ASN A 23 -6.85 8.53 -21.47
N MET A 24 -6.32 8.12 -20.31
CA MET A 24 -6.01 9.04 -19.22
C MET A 24 -4.82 9.93 -19.54
N SER A 25 -4.90 11.20 -19.14
CA SER A 25 -3.74 12.08 -19.09
C SER A 25 -2.73 11.60 -18.04
N HIS A 26 -1.49 12.06 -18.14
CA HIS A 26 -0.44 11.76 -17.15
C HIS A 26 -0.86 12.14 -15.72
N ALA A 27 -1.52 13.30 -15.55
CA ALA A 27 -2.01 13.74 -14.25
C ALA A 27 -3.11 12.82 -13.69
N GLN A 28 -4.03 12.36 -14.53
CA GLN A 28 -5.07 11.41 -14.11
C GLN A 28 -4.46 10.07 -13.67
N LYS A 29 -3.44 9.58 -14.38
CA LYS A 29 -2.72 8.36 -13.98
C LYS A 29 -2.04 8.52 -12.62
N LEU A 30 -1.36 9.65 -12.41
CA LEU A 30 -0.73 9.95 -11.12
C LEU A 30 -1.74 10.00 -9.98
N GLU A 31 -2.92 10.59 -10.21
CA GLU A 31 -3.96 10.62 -9.19
C GLU A 31 -4.51 9.22 -8.88
N ARG A 32 -4.62 8.32 -9.88
CA ARG A 32 -5.00 6.91 -9.62
C ARG A 32 -3.96 6.19 -8.77
N VAL A 33 -2.68 6.37 -9.05
CA VAL A 33 -1.60 5.80 -8.23
C VAL A 33 -1.67 6.35 -6.81
N ARG A 34 -1.80 7.66 -6.64
CA ARG A 34 -1.92 8.31 -5.32
C ARG A 34 -3.12 7.81 -4.52
N ALA A 35 -4.28 7.70 -5.17
CA ALA A 35 -5.50 7.20 -4.53
C ALA A 35 -5.33 5.75 -4.08
N LEU A 36 -4.75 4.90 -4.92
CA LEU A 36 -4.48 3.50 -4.57
C LEU A 36 -3.48 3.39 -3.42
N THR A 37 -2.40 4.18 -3.45
CA THR A 37 -1.42 4.22 -2.35
C THR A 37 -2.10 4.55 -1.03
N ARG A 38 -2.96 5.58 -0.98
CA ARG A 38 -3.70 5.95 0.24
C ARG A 38 -4.60 4.82 0.73
N ALA A 39 -5.37 4.20 -0.15
CA ALA A 39 -6.24 3.09 0.21
C ALA A 39 -5.45 1.92 0.83
N VAL A 40 -4.30 1.57 0.25
CA VAL A 40 -3.42 0.52 0.81
C VAL A 40 -2.87 0.92 2.18
N GLN A 41 -2.49 2.19 2.37
CA GLN A 41 -2.02 2.69 3.66
C GLN A 41 -3.12 2.65 4.74
N GLU A 42 -4.37 2.97 4.39
CA GLU A 42 -5.52 2.88 5.29
C GLU A 42 -5.80 1.43 5.70
N LEU A 43 -5.76 0.48 4.74
CA LEU A 43 -5.89 -0.94 5.03
C LEU A 43 -4.77 -1.45 5.95
N ALA A 44 -3.53 -1.01 5.71
CA ALA A 44 -2.40 -1.33 6.58
C ALA A 44 -2.60 -0.78 8.00
N LEU A 45 -3.08 0.45 8.13
CA LEU A 45 -3.37 1.08 9.42
C LEU A 45 -4.46 0.33 10.20
N LEU A 46 -5.52 -0.11 9.53
CA LEU A 46 -6.57 -0.91 10.16
C LEU A 46 -6.02 -2.22 10.73
N ASP A 47 -5.15 -2.88 9.98
CA ASP A 47 -4.50 -4.10 10.43
C ASP A 47 -3.50 -3.84 11.59
N VAL A 48 -2.74 -2.75 11.58
CA VAL A 48 -1.90 -2.35 12.72
C VAL A 48 -2.75 -2.08 13.96
N ARG A 49 -3.83 -1.30 13.85
CA ARG A 49 -4.76 -1.01 14.97
C ARG A 49 -5.35 -2.28 15.57
N ARG A 50 -5.68 -3.27 14.72
CA ARG A 50 -6.18 -4.57 15.16
C ARG A 50 -5.15 -5.34 15.99
N ARG A 51 -3.86 -5.24 15.68
CA ARG A 51 -2.77 -5.94 16.39
C ARG A 51 -2.27 -5.17 17.63
N HIS A 52 -2.38 -3.84 17.61
CA HIS A 52 -1.89 -2.94 18.64
C HIS A 52 -3.01 -1.99 19.12
N PRO A 53 -4.03 -2.52 19.81
CA PRO A 53 -5.23 -1.75 20.16
C PRO A 53 -4.98 -0.61 21.16
N GLY A 54 -3.87 -0.64 21.91
CA GLY A 54 -3.48 0.39 22.87
C GLY A 54 -2.34 1.31 22.39
N ALA A 55 -1.86 1.14 21.16
CA ALA A 55 -0.78 1.95 20.63
C ALA A 55 -1.24 3.39 20.37
N GLU A 56 -0.37 4.34 20.70
CA GLU A 56 -0.61 5.76 20.42
C GLU A 56 -0.49 6.05 18.91
N GLU A 57 -1.07 7.17 18.47
CA GLU A 57 -1.12 7.53 17.05
C GLU A 57 0.25 7.57 16.37
N ARG A 58 1.28 8.06 17.08
CA ARG A 58 2.67 8.07 16.57
C ARG A 58 3.19 6.66 16.35
N GLU A 59 2.95 5.75 17.28
CA GLU A 59 3.39 4.36 17.16
C GLU A 59 2.68 3.68 15.98
N LEU A 60 1.36 3.87 15.86
CA LEU A 60 0.59 3.36 14.73
C LEU A 60 1.14 3.85 13.39
N ALA A 61 1.48 5.14 13.29
CA ALA A 61 2.05 5.75 12.09
C ALA A 61 3.43 5.16 11.75
N LEU A 62 4.30 4.94 12.74
CA LEU A 62 5.63 4.38 12.51
C LEU A 62 5.61 2.90 12.15
N ARG A 63 4.72 2.12 12.76
CA ARG A 63 4.45 0.72 12.36
C ARG A 63 4.02 0.64 10.91
N VAL A 64 3.05 1.47 10.52
CA VAL A 64 2.60 1.57 9.13
C VAL A 64 3.74 2.00 8.19
N ALA A 65 4.50 3.04 8.54
CA ALA A 65 5.62 3.54 7.74
C ALA A 65 6.75 2.52 7.56
N SER A 66 7.03 1.70 8.58
CA SER A 66 8.06 0.67 8.53
C SER A 66 7.84 -0.38 7.44
N ARG A 67 6.61 -0.53 6.93
CA ARG A 67 6.26 -1.48 5.86
C ARG A 67 6.84 -1.10 4.50
N TRP A 68 7.24 0.16 4.29
CA TRP A 68 7.76 0.63 3.01
C TRP A 68 9.01 1.51 3.10
N LEU A 69 9.36 2.02 4.29
CA LEU A 69 10.62 2.73 4.48
C LEU A 69 11.75 1.76 4.80
N ASP A 70 12.94 2.09 4.30
CA ASP A 70 14.17 1.36 4.66
C ASP A 70 14.38 1.36 6.19
N PRO A 71 14.74 0.23 6.81
CA PRO A 71 14.94 0.17 8.26
C PRO A 71 15.99 1.15 8.79
N ASN A 72 17.09 1.40 8.05
CA ASN A 72 18.10 2.37 8.49
C ASN A 72 17.53 3.80 8.41
N LEU A 73 16.68 4.10 7.43
CA LEU A 73 15.96 5.37 7.38
C LEU A 73 15.00 5.53 8.56
N MET A 74 14.29 4.47 8.97
CA MET A 74 13.41 4.50 10.14
C MET A 74 14.16 4.85 11.43
N VAL A 75 15.33 4.26 11.63
CA VAL A 75 16.19 4.58 12.79
C VAL A 75 16.69 6.02 12.71
N ARG A 76 17.27 6.45 11.58
CA ARG A 76 17.86 7.79 11.45
C ARG A 76 16.84 8.92 11.54
N ALA A 77 15.65 8.74 10.97
CA ALA A 77 14.64 9.79 10.90
C ALA A 77 13.70 9.81 12.13
N PHE A 78 13.42 8.64 12.73
CA PHE A 78 12.37 8.52 13.74
C PHE A 78 12.81 7.83 15.04
N GLY A 79 14.05 7.31 15.10
CA GLY A 79 14.53 6.49 16.21
C GLY A 79 13.83 5.13 16.31
N TRP A 80 13.19 4.68 15.24
CA TRP A 80 12.38 3.46 15.23
C TRP A 80 13.18 2.26 14.70
N ASP A 81 13.47 1.31 15.57
CA ASP A 81 14.18 0.08 15.22
C ASP A 81 13.19 -1.04 14.85
N VAL A 82 12.98 -1.26 13.56
CA VAL A 82 12.02 -2.24 13.03
C VAL A 82 12.30 -3.67 13.53
N GLY A 83 13.57 -4.00 13.80
CA GLY A 83 13.94 -5.32 14.32
C GLY A 83 13.54 -5.55 15.78
N LYS A 84 13.36 -4.47 16.56
CA LYS A 84 12.94 -4.52 17.95
C LYS A 84 11.45 -4.25 18.13
N GLU A 85 10.96 -3.19 17.50
CA GLU A 85 9.59 -2.69 17.67
C GLU A 85 8.58 -3.42 16.77
N GLY A 86 9.05 -3.96 15.64
CA GLY A 86 8.23 -4.63 14.64
C GLY A 86 7.49 -3.69 13.68
N TYR A 87 6.67 -4.32 12.83
CA TYR A 87 5.79 -3.69 11.85
C TYR A 87 4.39 -3.32 12.39
#